data_AF-A0A359EFS7-F1
#
_entry.id   AF-A0A359EFS7-F1
#
_cell.length_a   1.000
_cell.length_b   1.000
_cell.length_c   1.000
_cell.angle_alpha   90.00
_cell.angle_beta   90.00
_cell.angle_gamma   90.00
#
_symmetry.space_group_name_H-M   'P 1'
#
loop_
_entity.id
_entity.type
_entity.pdbx_description
1 polymer ?
#
loop_
_entity_poly.entity_id
_entity_poly.type
_entity_poly.pdbx_seq_one_letter_code
_entity_poly.pdbx_strand_id
1 'polypeptide(L)'
;MVHSEFIIAGIMLIGLMIYTLLGGADFGGGVWSLFARGPRARQQQNTIANALAPVWEANHVWLILVIVLLFTAFPSAFAATMTQLHIPMTLVLIGIVLRGSAFVFQRYGNPADAATRRWGLVFGIASLLTPFFLGICLGTLPTGEIQLVNGIPIGGFFAGWLTPFALSCGLFAQALFSFLAAVYLTLEAREDA
;
A
#
# COMPACT_ATOMS: atom_id res chain seq x y z
N MET A 1 3.26 24.08 22.78
CA MET A 1 2.73 22.75 22.37
C MET A 1 2.33 22.73 20.90
N VAL A 2 1.60 23.74 20.40
CA VAL A 2 1.18 23.83 18.98
C VAL A 2 2.35 23.79 17.96
N HIS A 3 3.51 24.39 18.26
CA HIS A 3 4.65 24.37 17.33
C HIS A 3 5.26 22.98 17.13
N SER A 4 5.34 22.15 18.18
CA SER A 4 5.89 20.79 18.07
C SER A 4 4.94 19.84 17.33
N GLU A 5 3.62 20.05 17.45
CA GLU A 5 2.61 19.26 16.74
C GLU A 5 2.74 19.44 15.22
N PHE A 6 2.93 20.67 14.74
CA PHE A 6 3.14 20.92 13.31
C PHE A 6 4.45 20.31 12.78
N ILE A 7 5.51 20.30 13.59
CA ILE A 7 6.77 19.65 13.21
C ILE A 7 6.56 18.14 13.04
N ILE A 8 5.88 17.50 14.00
CA ILE A 8 5.60 16.07 13.94
C ILE A 8 4.69 15.74 12.76
N ALA A 9 3.64 16.54 12.53
CA ALA A 9 2.77 16.39 11.36
C ALA A 9 3.55 16.55 10.04
N GLY A 10 4.50 17.49 9.98
CA GLY A 10 5.40 17.66 8.84
C GLY A 10 6.30 16.44 8.61
N ILE A 11 6.88 15.89 9.68
CA ILE A 11 7.69 14.66 9.60
C ILE A 11 6.85 13.48 9.11
N MET A 12 5.61 13.34 9.62
CA MET A 12 4.69 12.30 9.16
C MET A 12 4.35 12.46 7.68
N LEU A 13 4.09 13.69 7.22
CA LEU A 13 3.83 13.97 5.81
C LEU A 13 5.03 13.61 4.94
N ILE A 14 6.24 13.98 5.35
CA ILE A 14 7.48 13.61 4.65
C ILE A 14 7.64 12.08 4.63
N GLY A 15 7.42 11.40 5.76
CA GLY A 15 7.46 9.94 5.83
C GLY A 15 6.47 9.28 4.88
N LEU A 16 5.25 9.81 4.79
CA LEU A 16 4.23 9.33 3.84
C LEU A 16 4.60 9.62 2.39
N MET A 17 5.22 10.77 2.10
CA MET A 17 5.74 11.08 0.76
C MET A 17 6.86 10.13 0.36
N ILE A 18 7.82 9.88 1.25
CA ILE A 18 8.90 8.91 1.00
C ILE A 18 8.33 7.51 0.82
N TYR A 19 7.37 7.11 1.64
CA TYR A 19 6.64 5.84 1.47
C TYR A 19 5.95 5.76 0.10
N THR A 20 5.30 6.84 -0.34
CA THR A 20 4.62 6.92 -1.64
C THR A 20 5.62 6.79 -2.79
N LEU A 21 6.79 7.43 -2.68
CA LEU A 21 7.82 7.44 -3.70
C LEU A 21 8.59 6.10 -3.77
N LEU A 22 9.07 5.60 -2.65
CA LEU A 22 9.86 4.37 -2.60
C LEU A 22 8.97 3.12 -2.65
N GLY A 23 7.83 3.16 -1.96
CA GLY A 23 6.82 2.11 -1.95
C GLY A 23 5.97 2.03 -3.21
N GLY A 24 5.80 3.13 -3.96
CA GLY A 24 5.00 3.12 -5.18
C GLY A 24 5.58 2.21 -6.27
N ALA A 25 6.91 2.18 -6.42
CA ALA A 25 7.59 1.21 -7.27
C ALA A 25 7.29 -0.24 -6.86
N ASP A 26 7.13 -0.44 -5.56
CA ASP A 26 7.01 -1.74 -4.93
C ASP A 26 5.61 -2.36 -5.10
N PHE A 27 4.57 -1.58 -4.84
CA PHE A 27 3.18 -1.99 -5.08
C PHE A 27 2.83 -2.05 -6.57
N GLY A 28 3.30 -1.07 -7.36
CA GLY A 28 3.02 -1.06 -8.79
C GLY A 28 3.70 -2.21 -9.53
N GLY A 29 4.90 -2.64 -9.11
CA GLY A 29 5.57 -3.82 -9.69
C GLY A 29 4.73 -5.10 -9.55
N GLY A 30 4.02 -5.26 -8.42
CA GLY A 30 3.07 -6.36 -8.24
C GLY A 30 1.85 -6.27 -9.16
N VAL A 31 1.35 -5.07 -9.44
CA VAL A 31 0.30 -4.85 -10.43
C VAL A 31 0.79 -5.22 -11.83
N TRP A 32 1.99 -4.77 -12.22
CA TRP A 32 2.61 -5.12 -13.50
C TRP A 32 2.88 -6.63 -13.64
N SER A 33 3.17 -7.33 -12.54
CA SER A 33 3.31 -8.79 -12.54
C SER A 33 2.03 -9.55 -12.95
N LEU A 34 0.84 -8.96 -12.74
CA LEU A 34 -0.44 -9.51 -13.21
C LEU A 34 -0.63 -9.35 -14.73
N PHE A 35 -0.03 -8.31 -15.29
CA PHE A 35 -0.06 -8.01 -16.73
C PHE A 35 1.03 -8.71 -17.52
N ALA A 36 2.06 -9.27 -16.85
CA ALA A 36 3.08 -10.10 -17.46
C ALA A 36 2.47 -11.39 -18.04
N ARG A 37 2.21 -11.39 -19.35
CA ARG A 37 1.63 -12.50 -20.11
C ARG A 37 2.46 -12.79 -21.36
N GLY A 38 2.46 -14.05 -21.80
CA GLY A 38 3.14 -14.49 -23.02
C GLY A 38 4.51 -15.13 -22.80
N PRO A 39 5.29 -15.35 -23.88
CA PRO A 39 6.54 -16.13 -23.84
C PRO A 39 7.61 -15.53 -22.92
N ARG A 40 7.57 -14.22 -22.70
CA ARG A 40 8.50 -13.45 -21.87
C ARG A 40 8.00 -13.19 -20.44
N ALA A 41 6.80 -13.66 -20.08
CA ALA A 41 6.19 -13.39 -18.79
C ALA A 41 7.10 -13.76 -17.61
N ARG A 42 7.84 -14.86 -17.74
CA ARG A 42 8.74 -15.34 -16.70
C ARG A 42 10.01 -14.50 -16.54
N GLN A 43 10.57 -14.01 -17.65
CA GLN A 43 11.68 -13.06 -17.62
C GLN A 43 11.23 -11.75 -16.97
N GLN A 44 10.06 -11.23 -17.37
CA GLN A 44 9.48 -10.03 -16.78
C GLN A 44 9.23 -10.17 -15.28
N GLN A 45 8.64 -11.29 -14.85
CA GLN A 45 8.41 -11.56 -13.42
C GLN A 45 9.71 -11.65 -12.61
N ASN A 46 10.76 -12.25 -13.18
CA ASN A 46 12.06 -12.34 -12.51
C ASN A 46 12.76 -10.98 -12.41
N THR A 47 12.76 -10.16 -13.47
CA THR A 47 13.31 -8.80 -13.44
C THR A 47 12.57 -7.95 -12.42
N ILE A 48 11.23 -8.00 -12.42
CA ILE A 48 10.40 -7.32 -11.43
C ILE A 48 10.77 -7.80 -10.02
N ALA A 49 10.84 -9.10 -9.76
CA ALA A 49 11.15 -9.62 -8.43
C ALA A 49 12.54 -9.24 -7.93
N ASN A 50 13.55 -9.22 -8.81
CA ASN A 50 14.93 -8.85 -8.46
C ASN A 50 15.06 -7.35 -8.14
N ALA A 51 14.43 -6.49 -8.94
CA ALA A 51 14.41 -5.04 -8.71
C ALA A 51 13.68 -4.67 -7.42
N LEU A 52 12.64 -5.43 -7.06
CA LEU A 52 11.80 -5.19 -5.88
C LEU A 52 12.40 -5.70 -4.57
N ALA A 53 13.19 -6.77 -4.61
CA ALA A 53 13.70 -7.44 -3.42
C ALA A 53 14.41 -6.51 -2.41
N PRO A 54 15.33 -5.60 -2.80
CA PRO A 54 16.04 -4.75 -1.84
C PRO A 54 15.20 -3.59 -1.29
N VAL A 55 14.24 -3.08 -2.07
CA VAL A 55 13.43 -1.92 -1.68
C VAL A 55 12.22 -2.28 -0.84
N TRP A 56 11.67 -3.49 -0.99
CA TRP A 56 10.48 -3.95 -0.29
C TRP A 56 10.60 -3.87 1.25
N GLU A 57 11.70 -4.35 1.84
CA GLU A 57 11.88 -4.35 3.30
C GLU A 57 11.99 -2.92 3.85
N ALA A 58 12.72 -2.05 3.14
CA ALA A 58 12.96 -0.67 3.54
C ALA A 58 11.68 0.18 3.51
N ASN A 59 10.76 -0.12 2.59
CA ASN A 59 9.54 0.68 2.39
C ASN A 59 8.59 0.64 3.59
N HIS A 60 8.45 -0.51 4.26
CA HIS A 60 7.51 -0.63 5.39
C HIS A 60 7.89 0.22 6.59
N VAL A 61 9.18 0.53 6.77
CA VAL A 61 9.68 1.34 7.88
C VAL A 61 9.02 2.72 7.89
N TRP A 62 8.82 3.33 6.72
CA TRP A 62 8.19 4.64 6.60
C TRP A 62 6.72 4.62 7.02
N LEU A 63 5.98 3.59 6.62
CA LEU A 63 4.59 3.42 7.03
C LEU A 63 4.47 3.20 8.55
N ILE A 64 5.32 2.33 9.11
CA ILE A 64 5.36 2.07 10.55
C ILE A 64 5.68 3.35 11.33
N LEU A 65 6.65 4.15 10.85
CA LEU A 65 7.00 5.43 11.44
C LEU A 65 5.80 6.38 11.49
N VAL A 66 5.05 6.51 10.40
CA VAL A 66 3.84 7.36 10.36
C VAL A 66 2.79 6.89 11.36
N ILE A 67 2.56 5.57 11.44
CA ILE A 67 1.59 4.98 12.38
C ILE A 67 2.01 5.22 13.84
N VAL A 68 3.28 5.00 14.17
CA VAL A 68 3.81 5.18 15.54
C VAL A 68 3.77 6.65 15.95
N LEU A 69 4.11 7.57 15.05
CA LEU A 69 4.00 9.01 15.30
C LEU A 69 2.54 9.43 15.48
N LEU A 70 1.62 8.93 14.65
CA LEU A 70 0.19 9.21 14.82
C LEU A 70 -0.32 8.72 16.19
N PHE A 71 0.06 7.51 16.60
CA PHE A 71 -0.33 6.95 17.90
C PHE A 71 0.26 7.73 19.08
N THR A 72 1.52 8.12 18.99
CA THR A 72 2.25 8.75 20.11
C THR A 72 1.93 10.23 20.24
N ALA A 73 1.89 10.97 19.14
CA ALA A 73 1.68 12.41 19.14
C ALA A 73 0.20 12.81 19.04
N PHE A 74 -0.64 11.99 18.40
CA PHE A 74 -2.06 12.28 18.16
C PHE A 74 -2.97 11.07 18.53
N PRO A 75 -2.96 10.61 19.79
CA PRO A 75 -3.64 9.38 20.20
C PRO A 75 -5.17 9.42 19.97
N SER A 76 -5.81 10.57 20.11
CA SER A 76 -7.24 10.74 19.81
C SER A 76 -7.56 10.55 18.33
N ALA A 77 -6.74 11.15 17.45
CA ALA A 77 -6.87 10.98 16.00
C ALA A 77 -6.59 9.54 15.58
N PHE A 78 -5.58 8.90 16.18
CA PHE A 78 -5.30 7.48 15.98
C PHE A 78 -6.49 6.60 16.35
N ALA A 79 -7.05 6.78 17.55
CA ALA A 79 -8.18 5.98 18.04
C ALA A 79 -9.43 6.16 17.16
N ALA A 80 -9.75 7.40 16.79
CA ALA A 80 -10.88 7.69 15.90
C ALA A 80 -10.70 7.05 14.52
N THR A 81 -9.50 7.20 13.93
CA THR A 81 -9.16 6.62 12.61
C THR A 81 -9.23 5.10 12.65
N MET A 82 -8.56 4.46 13.61
CA MET A 82 -8.53 2.99 13.70
C MET A 82 -9.90 2.39 14.00
N THR A 83 -10.76 3.08 14.76
CA THR A 83 -12.11 2.60 15.06
C THR A 83 -13.03 2.70 13.85
N GLN A 84 -13.04 3.88 13.20
CA GLN A 84 -13.89 4.12 12.02
C GLN A 84 -13.44 3.29 10.81
N LEU A 85 -12.13 3.21 10.58
CA LEU A 85 -11.51 2.60 9.41
C LEU A 85 -10.94 1.21 9.70
N HIS A 86 -11.41 0.51 10.73
CA HIS A 86 -10.87 -0.80 11.10
C HIS A 86 -10.91 -1.81 9.94
N ILE A 87 -11.97 -1.80 9.12
CA ILE A 87 -12.12 -2.70 7.96
C ILE A 87 -11.02 -2.43 6.91
N PRO A 88 -10.93 -1.23 6.29
CA PRO A 88 -9.90 -0.96 5.30
C PRO A 88 -8.49 -1.08 5.89
N MET A 89 -8.26 -0.69 7.15
CA MET A 89 -6.96 -0.87 7.80
C MET A 89 -6.57 -2.34 7.98
N THR A 90 -7.53 -3.20 8.32
CA THR A 90 -7.29 -4.66 8.40
C THR A 90 -7.00 -5.23 7.03
N LEU A 91 -7.68 -4.77 5.97
CA LEU A 91 -7.43 -5.20 4.59
C LEU A 91 -6.04 -4.77 4.10
N VAL A 92 -5.60 -3.55 4.45
CA VAL A 92 -4.22 -3.09 4.21
C VAL A 92 -3.21 -4.02 4.89
N LEU A 93 -3.43 -4.34 6.17
CA LEU A 93 -2.53 -5.22 6.92
C LEU A 93 -2.46 -6.62 6.30
N ILE A 94 -3.60 -7.22 5.98
CA ILE A 94 -3.67 -8.52 5.29
C ILE A 94 -2.93 -8.45 3.95
N GLY A 95 -3.14 -7.37 3.18
CA GLY A 95 -2.45 -7.14 1.92
C GLY A 95 -0.93 -7.10 2.07
N ILE A 96 -0.41 -6.36 3.04
CA ILE A 96 1.04 -6.29 3.32
C ILE A 96 1.60 -7.67 3.69
N VAL A 97 0.93 -8.42 4.58
CA VAL A 97 1.40 -9.74 5.04
C VAL A 97 1.35 -10.78 3.91
N LEU A 98 0.24 -10.83 3.17
CA LEU A 98 0.08 -11.74 2.05
C LEU A 98 1.10 -11.45 0.95
N ARG A 99 1.41 -10.18 0.72
CA ARG A 99 2.40 -9.76 -0.27
C ARG A 99 3.81 -10.24 0.10
N GLY A 100 4.24 -10.03 1.34
CA GLY A 100 5.54 -10.53 1.82
C GLY A 100 5.64 -12.05 1.75
N SER A 101 4.58 -12.76 2.17
CA SER A 101 4.52 -14.21 2.12
C SER A 101 4.55 -14.75 0.68
N ALA A 102 3.73 -14.16 -0.20
CA ALA A 102 3.63 -14.56 -1.60
C ALA A 102 4.94 -14.31 -2.36
N PHE A 103 5.65 -13.23 -2.06
CA PHE A 103 6.96 -12.94 -2.64
C PHE A 103 7.99 -14.03 -2.31
N VAL A 104 8.06 -14.43 -1.04
CA VAL A 104 8.95 -15.51 -0.59
C VAL A 104 8.57 -16.84 -1.25
N PHE A 105 7.29 -17.23 -1.21
CA PHE A 105 6.84 -18.49 -1.82
C PHE A 105 7.02 -18.51 -3.34
N GLN A 106 6.93 -17.36 -4.02
CA GLN A 106 7.19 -17.26 -5.45
C GLN A 106 8.69 -17.43 -5.76
N ARG A 107 9.57 -16.86 -4.94
CA ARG A 107 11.03 -16.91 -5.14
C ARG A 107 11.62 -18.30 -4.87
N TYR A 108 11.10 -19.01 -3.86
CA TYR A 108 11.58 -20.34 -3.48
C TYR A 108 10.77 -21.49 -4.10
N GLY A 109 9.59 -21.22 -4.65
CA GLY A 109 8.72 -22.22 -5.25
C GLY A 109 9.21 -22.70 -6.62
N ASN A 110 8.94 -23.97 -6.95
CA ASN A 110 9.22 -24.50 -8.28
C ASN A 110 8.28 -23.83 -9.30
N PRO A 111 8.79 -23.18 -10.36
CA PRO A 111 7.94 -22.47 -11.31
C PRO A 111 7.04 -23.36 -12.16
N ALA A 112 7.31 -24.67 -12.21
CA ALA A 112 6.43 -25.65 -12.86
C ALA A 112 5.18 -25.99 -12.03
N ASP A 113 5.15 -25.58 -10.76
CA ASP A 113 4.06 -25.91 -9.85
C ASP A 113 2.89 -24.93 -9.97
N ALA A 114 1.68 -25.47 -10.02
CA ALA A 114 0.44 -24.68 -10.01
C ALA A 114 0.31 -23.85 -8.73
N ALA A 115 0.91 -24.31 -7.61
CA ALA A 115 0.96 -23.55 -6.36
C ALA A 115 1.72 -22.23 -6.52
N THR A 116 2.89 -22.24 -7.14
CA THR A 116 3.70 -21.03 -7.40
C THR A 116 2.95 -20.01 -8.26
N ARG A 117 2.14 -20.48 -9.24
CA ARG A 117 1.30 -19.60 -10.06
C ARG A 117 0.16 -18.96 -9.27
N ARG A 118 -0.44 -19.68 -8.31
CA ARG A 118 -1.47 -19.13 -7.42
C ARG A 118 -0.88 -18.06 -6.51
N TRP A 119 0.33 -18.26 -5.98
CA TRP A 119 1.04 -17.26 -5.18
C TRP A 119 1.36 -15.98 -5.97
N GLY A 120 1.74 -16.08 -7.24
CA GLY A 120 1.90 -14.89 -8.10
C GLY A 120 0.60 -14.09 -8.27
N LEU A 121 -0.55 -14.78 -8.34
CA LEU A 121 -1.87 -14.14 -8.38
C LEU A 121 -2.20 -13.44 -7.06
N VAL A 122 -1.93 -14.09 -5.93
CA VAL A 122 -2.09 -13.50 -4.58
C VAL A 122 -1.20 -12.26 -4.42
N PHE A 123 0.06 -12.34 -4.86
CA PHE A 123 0.99 -11.21 -4.84
C PHE A 123 0.44 -10.01 -5.60
N GLY A 124 -0.06 -10.25 -6.82
CA GLY A 124 -0.65 -9.18 -7.63
C GLY A 124 -1.92 -8.59 -7.04
N ILE A 125 -2.85 -9.42 -6.56
CA ILE A 125 -4.10 -8.95 -5.91
C ILE A 125 -3.79 -8.17 -4.64
N ALA A 126 -2.89 -8.65 -3.80
CA ALA A 126 -2.48 -7.95 -2.58
C ALA A 126 -1.81 -6.62 -2.91
N SER A 127 -0.98 -6.58 -3.96
CA SER A 127 -0.31 -5.36 -4.43
C SER A 127 -1.29 -4.35 -5.04
N LEU A 128 -2.42 -4.82 -5.56
CA LEU A 128 -3.53 -3.97 -6.00
C LEU A 128 -4.35 -3.45 -4.80
N LEU A 129 -4.81 -4.33 -3.91
CA LEU A 129 -5.74 -3.95 -2.84
C LEU A 129 -5.10 -3.04 -1.79
N THR A 130 -3.84 -3.28 -1.42
CA THR A 130 -3.15 -2.53 -0.35
C THR A 130 -3.12 -1.01 -0.61
N PRO A 131 -2.59 -0.51 -1.74
CA PRO A 131 -2.54 0.93 -1.99
C PRO A 131 -3.90 1.55 -2.25
N PHE A 132 -4.84 0.78 -2.80
CA PHE A 132 -6.22 1.22 -2.98
C PHE A 132 -6.90 1.53 -1.64
N PHE A 133 -6.83 0.61 -0.67
CA PHE A 133 -7.39 0.84 0.66
C PHE A 133 -6.62 1.90 1.45
N LEU A 134 -5.29 1.99 1.28
CA LEU A 134 -4.52 3.07 1.89
C LEU A 134 -4.95 4.46 1.37
N GLY A 135 -5.18 4.58 0.06
CA GLY A 135 -5.70 5.80 -0.56
C GLY A 135 -7.13 6.14 -0.12
N ILE A 136 -7.98 5.13 0.07
CA ILE A 136 -9.32 5.31 0.68
C ILE A 136 -9.20 5.88 2.09
N CYS A 137 -8.32 5.30 2.93
CA CYS A 137 -8.13 5.77 4.30
C CYS A 137 -7.69 7.25 4.30
N LEU A 138 -6.68 7.60 3.50
CA LEU A 138 -6.20 8.98 3.38
C LEU A 138 -7.26 9.93 2.82
N GLY A 139 -8.06 9.49 1.85
CA GLY A 139 -9.15 10.29 1.27
C GLY A 139 -10.33 10.51 2.23
N THR A 140 -10.52 9.61 3.19
CA THR A 140 -11.60 9.70 4.20
C THR A 140 -11.26 10.67 5.35
N LEU A 141 -9.98 10.81 5.69
CA LEU A 141 -9.52 11.71 6.76
C LEU A 141 -10.00 13.18 6.60
N PRO A 142 -9.83 13.85 5.44
CA PRO A 142 -10.23 15.25 5.27
C PRO A 142 -11.74 15.46 5.13
N THR A 143 -12.52 14.41 4.90
CA THR A 143 -13.97 14.51 4.66
C THR A 143 -14.76 14.83 5.93
N GLY A 144 -14.16 14.67 7.11
CA GLY A 144 -14.82 14.92 8.40
C GLY A 144 -15.94 13.92 8.73
N GLU A 145 -16.04 12.82 7.97
CA GLU A 145 -17.04 11.76 8.19
C GLU A 145 -16.67 10.81 9.33
N ILE A 146 -15.49 10.99 9.93
CA ILE A 146 -15.06 10.28 11.14
C ILE A 146 -15.78 10.91 12.34
N GLN A 147 -17.06 10.54 12.50
CA GLN A 147 -17.91 10.99 13.59
C GLN A 147 -18.21 9.80 14.51
N LEU A 148 -17.64 9.83 15.71
CA LEU A 148 -17.87 8.85 16.76
C LEU A 148 -18.68 9.50 17.89
N VAL A 149 -19.78 8.86 18.29
CA VAL A 149 -20.47 9.15 19.55
C VAL A 149 -20.30 7.93 20.45
N ASN A 150 -19.77 8.15 21.66
CA ASN A 150 -19.48 7.08 22.63
C ASN A 150 -18.60 5.94 22.06
N GLY A 151 -17.69 6.27 21.14
CA GLY A 151 -16.82 5.27 20.50
C GLY A 151 -17.49 4.46 19.37
N ILE A 152 -18.73 4.79 19.00
CA ILE A 152 -19.49 4.11 17.94
C ILE A 152 -19.66 5.05 16.73
N PRO A 153 -19.37 4.59 15.49
CA PRO A 153 -19.62 5.33 14.26
C PRO A 153 -21.10 5.66 14.04
N ILE A 154 -21.46 6.94 13.91
CA ILE A 154 -22.86 7.39 13.82
C ILE A 154 -23.49 7.10 12.44
N GLY A 155 -22.68 6.92 11.40
CA GLY A 155 -23.10 6.53 10.04
C GLY A 155 -22.91 5.04 9.70
N GLY A 156 -22.48 4.22 10.67
CA GLY A 156 -22.05 2.84 10.45
C GLY A 156 -20.63 2.73 9.91
N PHE A 157 -20.04 1.53 10.04
CA PHE A 157 -18.62 1.27 9.74
C PHE A 157 -18.24 1.38 8.25
N PHE A 158 -19.22 1.46 7.36
CA PHE A 158 -19.03 1.49 5.90
C PHE A 158 -19.20 2.89 5.30
N ALA A 159 -20.03 3.75 5.91
CA ALA A 159 -20.43 5.02 5.29
C ALA A 159 -19.25 5.96 5.05
N GLY A 160 -18.29 6.01 5.98
CA GLY A 160 -17.17 6.95 5.90
C GLY A 160 -16.24 6.75 4.70
N TRP A 161 -16.02 5.50 4.27
CA TRP A 161 -14.94 5.15 3.34
C TRP A 161 -15.42 4.58 1.99
N LEU A 162 -16.72 4.30 1.85
CA LEU A 162 -17.37 3.95 0.59
C LEU A 162 -17.90 5.17 -0.18
N THR A 163 -17.53 6.39 0.25
CA THR A 163 -17.90 7.61 -0.47
C THR A 163 -17.24 7.65 -1.85
N PRO A 164 -17.88 8.23 -2.87
CA PRO A 164 -17.28 8.39 -4.20
C PRO A 164 -15.94 9.12 -4.16
N PHE A 165 -15.78 10.07 -3.23
CA PHE A 165 -14.53 10.78 -3.00
C PHE A 165 -13.42 9.84 -2.49
N ALA A 166 -13.67 9.10 -1.41
CA ALA A 166 -12.69 8.17 -0.85
C ALA A 166 -12.30 7.07 -1.86
N LEU A 167 -13.27 6.53 -2.60
CA LEU A 167 -13.01 5.56 -3.67
C LEU A 167 -12.16 6.16 -4.79
N SER A 168 -12.42 7.41 -5.17
CA SER A 168 -11.61 8.13 -6.17
C SER A 168 -10.18 8.35 -5.68
N CYS A 169 -9.97 8.68 -4.40
CA CYS A 169 -8.65 8.76 -3.79
C CYS A 169 -7.92 7.42 -3.80
N GLY A 170 -8.62 6.31 -3.53
CA GLY A 170 -8.07 4.95 -3.65
C GLY A 170 -7.63 4.61 -5.06
N LEU A 171 -8.47 4.89 -6.06
CA LEU A 171 -8.13 4.67 -7.47
C LEU A 171 -6.97 5.56 -7.92
N PHE A 172 -6.92 6.80 -7.46
CA PHE A 172 -5.84 7.73 -7.73
C PHE A 172 -4.51 7.23 -7.15
N ALA A 173 -4.50 6.80 -5.89
CA ALA A 173 -3.31 6.23 -5.24
C ALA A 173 -2.81 4.98 -6.00
N GLN A 174 -3.74 4.13 -6.44
CA GLN A 174 -3.40 2.97 -7.25
C GLN A 174 -2.76 3.35 -8.58
N ALA A 175 -3.37 4.28 -9.32
CA ALA A 175 -2.87 4.73 -10.60
C ALA A 175 -1.48 5.36 -10.45
N LEU A 176 -1.29 6.16 -9.40
CA LEU A 176 -0.01 6.79 -9.06
C LEU A 176 1.09 5.75 -8.83
N PHE A 177 0.83 4.72 -8.03
CA PHE A 177 1.82 3.67 -7.76
C PHE A 177 2.11 2.82 -8.99
N SER A 178 1.08 2.48 -9.77
CA SER A 178 1.24 1.75 -11.03
C SER A 178 2.08 2.54 -12.04
N PHE A 179 1.87 3.85 -12.13
CA PHE A 179 2.66 4.75 -12.97
C PHE A 179 4.11 4.83 -12.49
N LEU A 180 4.33 5.01 -11.19
CA LEU A 180 5.68 5.11 -10.64
C LEU A 180 6.49 3.82 -10.89
N ALA A 181 5.88 2.66 -10.67
CA ALA A 181 6.51 1.39 -10.99
C ALA A 181 6.84 1.23 -12.48
N ALA A 182 5.98 1.72 -13.38
CA ALA A 182 6.27 1.69 -14.81
C ALA A 182 7.55 2.49 -15.13
N VAL A 183 7.71 3.69 -14.57
CA VAL A 183 8.90 4.51 -14.74
C VAL A 183 10.15 3.79 -14.21
N TYR A 184 10.08 3.23 -13.00
CA TYR A 184 11.20 2.47 -12.42
C TYR A 184 11.58 1.26 -13.29
N LEU A 185 10.60 0.46 -13.73
CA LEU A 185 10.85 -0.71 -14.56
C LEU A 185 11.42 -0.35 -15.93
N THR A 186 11.09 0.81 -16.50
CA THR A 186 11.69 1.27 -17.76
C THR A 186 13.15 1.65 -17.64
N LEU A 187 13.60 2.08 -16.46
CA LEU A 187 15.01 2.36 -16.18
C LEU A 187 15.77 1.06 -15.96
N GLU A 188 15.24 0.14 -15.15
CA GLU A 188 15.86 -1.14 -14.88
C GLU A 188 16.03 -1.99 -16.16
N ALA A 189 14.99 -2.04 -17.00
CA ALA A 189 15.02 -2.78 -18.25
C ALA A 189 16.05 -2.22 -19.27
N ARG A 190 16.55 -1.00 -19.05
CA ARG A 190 17.61 -0.38 -19.85
C ARG A 190 19.02 -0.77 -19.38
N GLU A 191 19.19 -1.10 -18.10
CA GLU A 191 20.47 -1.56 -17.54
C GLU A 191 20.75 -3.03 -17.89
N ASP A 192 19.69 -3.82 -18.12
CA ASP A 192 19.76 -5.23 -18.53
C ASP A 192 19.98 -5.46 -20.06
N ALA A 193 20.08 -4.40 -20.87
CA ALA A 193 20.15 -4.44 -22.34
C ALA A 193 21.54 -4.10 -22.90
#